data_AF-A0A1G5Y437-F1
#
_entry.id   AF-A0A1G5Y437-F1
#
_cell.length_a   1.000
_cell.length_b   1.000
_cell.length_c   1.000
_cell.angle_alpha   90.00
_cell.angle_beta   90.00
_cell.angle_gamma   90.00
#
_symmetry.space_group_name_H-M   'P 1'
#
loop_
_entity.id
_entity.type
_entity.pdbx_description
1 polymer ?
#
loop_
_entity_poly.entity_id
_entity_poly.type
_entity_poly.pdbx_seq_one_letter_code
_entity_poly.pdbx_strand_id
1 'polypeptide(L)'
;MNKKKADQQASHENTRVENTSGTAQRARLLERLHAGPIDTFTAIRELNIVRPGARINELRSLGHKILTHRLTLTDDQGRTHQGMALYYLSTNPPAEVKA
;
A
#
# COMPACT_ATOMS: atom_id res chain seq x y z
N MET A 1 -15.33 27.26 28.77
CA MET A 1 -15.49 25.78 28.77
C MET A 1 -14.44 25.21 27.82
N ASN A 2 -13.37 24.61 28.36
CA ASN A 2 -12.18 24.22 27.59
C ASN A 2 -12.47 22.97 26.76
N LYS A 3 -12.37 23.09 25.44
CA LYS A 3 -12.49 21.97 24.49
C LYS A 3 -11.21 21.14 24.58
N LYS A 4 -11.23 20.06 25.37
CA LYS A 4 -10.16 19.06 25.40
C LYS A 4 -10.00 18.49 23.98
N LYS A 5 -8.87 18.78 23.34
CA LYS A 5 -8.46 18.14 22.09
C LYS A 5 -8.19 16.67 22.44
N ALA A 6 -8.90 15.76 21.78
CA ALA A 6 -8.63 14.34 21.89
C ALA A 6 -7.24 14.05 21.30
N ASP A 7 -6.49 13.26 22.05
CA ASP A 7 -5.08 12.94 21.89
C ASP A 7 -4.79 12.26 20.54
N GLN A 8 -3.71 12.67 19.87
CA GLN A 8 -3.25 12.14 18.58
C GLN A 8 -2.57 10.76 18.71
N GLN A 9 -3.00 9.94 19.67
CA GLN A 9 -2.36 8.66 19.95
C GLN A 9 -2.78 7.56 18.96
N ALA A 10 -3.91 7.74 18.26
CA ALA A 10 -4.41 6.81 17.26
C ALA A 10 -3.60 6.77 15.94
N SER A 11 -2.76 7.79 15.68
CA SER A 11 -1.96 7.85 14.44
C SER A 11 -0.74 6.93 14.48
N HIS A 12 -0.17 6.63 15.65
CA HIS A 12 1.02 5.77 15.72
C HIS A 12 0.68 4.26 15.72
N GLU A 13 -0.45 3.86 16.32
CA GLU A 13 -0.85 2.45 16.37
C GLU A 13 -1.21 1.87 15.00
N ASN A 14 -1.70 2.71 14.08
CA ASN A 14 -2.12 2.27 12.75
C ASN A 14 -0.95 2.10 11.76
N THR A 15 0.24 2.61 12.05
CA THR A 15 1.42 2.47 11.18
C THR A 15 2.37 1.35 11.62
N ARG A 16 2.15 0.78 12.81
CA ARG A 16 2.97 -0.29 13.39
C ARG A 16 2.79 -1.64 12.67
N VAL A 17 3.85 -2.26 12.14
CA VAL A 17 3.78 -3.39 11.19
C VAL A 17 3.10 -4.66 11.74
N GLU A 18 3.19 -4.89 13.04
CA GLU A 18 2.56 -5.98 13.77
C GLU A 18 1.05 -5.78 13.98
N ASN A 19 0.53 -4.56 13.82
CA ASN A 19 -0.91 -4.33 13.77
C ASN A 19 -1.43 -4.82 12.41
N THR A 20 -2.14 -5.94 12.42
CA THR A 20 -2.69 -6.60 11.24
C THR A 20 -4.13 -6.20 10.92
N SER A 21 -4.69 -5.22 11.65
CA SER A 21 -6.04 -4.72 11.35
C SER A 21 -6.12 -4.14 9.93
N GLY A 22 -7.29 -4.27 9.30
CA GLY A 22 -7.49 -3.79 7.93
C GLY A 22 -7.29 -2.26 7.80
N THR A 23 -7.57 -1.49 8.86
CA THR A 23 -7.31 -0.04 8.90
C THR A 23 -5.81 0.25 8.95
N ALA A 24 -5.05 -0.42 9.81
CA ALA A 24 -3.61 -0.24 9.91
C ALA A 24 -2.89 -0.62 8.60
N GLN A 25 -3.26 -1.76 8.00
CA GLN A 25 -2.71 -2.19 6.72
C GLN A 25 -2.98 -1.19 5.59
N ARG A 26 -4.21 -0.63 5.52
CA ARG A 26 -4.54 0.41 4.52
C ARG A 26 -3.75 1.69 4.74
N ALA A 27 -3.59 2.12 6.00
CA ALA A 27 -2.84 3.32 6.34
C ALA A 27 -1.37 3.20 5.88
N ARG A 28 -0.69 2.11 6.26
CA ARG A 28 0.69 1.82 5.80
C ARG A 28 0.81 1.75 4.29
N LEU A 29 -0.12 1.06 3.63
CA LEU A 29 -0.08 0.90 2.18
C LEU A 29 -0.27 2.22 1.45
N LEU A 30 -1.20 3.06 1.92
CA LEU A 30 -1.44 4.37 1.34
C LEU A 30 -0.23 5.30 1.53
N GLU A 31 0.35 5.32 2.73
CA GLU A 31 1.58 6.07 3.01
C GLU A 31 2.72 5.63 2.06
N ARG A 32 2.91 4.32 1.90
CA ARG A 32 3.93 3.78 1.00
C ARG A 32 3.68 4.09 -0.48
N LEU A 33 2.41 4.17 -0.90
CA LEU A 33 2.01 4.58 -2.26
C LEU A 33 2.24 6.07 -2.52
N HIS A 34 2.13 6.92 -1.49
CA HIS A 34 2.53 8.32 -1.58
C HIS A 34 4.04 8.47 -1.78
N ALA A 35 4.84 7.63 -1.11
CA ALA A 35 6.29 7.60 -1.29
C ALA A 35 6.70 7.09 -2.68
N GLY A 36 5.94 6.16 -3.28
CA GLY A 36 6.19 5.66 -4.62
C GLY A 36 5.42 4.41 -4.98
N PRO A 37 5.55 3.93 -6.24
CA PRO A 37 5.01 2.64 -6.65
C PRO A 37 5.47 1.49 -5.74
N ILE A 38 4.62 0.46 -5.62
CA ILE A 38 4.92 -0.75 -4.85
C ILE A 38 4.33 -1.99 -5.52
N ASP A 39 5.12 -3.05 -5.63
CA ASP A 39 4.66 -4.32 -6.14
C ASP A 39 4.09 -5.24 -5.06
N THR A 40 3.38 -6.27 -5.49
CA THR A 40 2.75 -7.26 -4.60
C THR A 40 3.74 -7.93 -3.63
N PHE A 41 4.94 -8.30 -4.07
CA PHE A 41 5.89 -9.00 -3.20
C PHE A 41 6.45 -8.06 -2.13
N THR A 42 6.86 -6.86 -2.53
CA THR A 42 7.29 -5.81 -1.61
C THR A 42 6.19 -5.48 -0.59
N ALA A 43 4.92 -5.36 -1.01
CA ALA A 43 3.82 -5.11 -0.08
C ALA A 43 3.59 -6.24 0.94
N ILE A 44 3.79 -7.50 0.54
CA ILE A 44 3.69 -8.65 1.45
C ILE A 44 4.85 -8.62 2.45
N ARG A 45 6.09 -8.52 1.93
CA ARG A 45 7.32 -8.64 2.71
C ARG A 45 7.53 -7.48 3.67
N GLU A 46 7.34 -6.25 3.19
CA GLU A 46 7.76 -5.05 3.93
C GLU A 46 6.61 -4.41 4.72
N LEU A 47 5.37 -4.54 4.25
CA LEU A 47 4.21 -3.94 4.92
C LEU A 47 3.38 -4.93 5.74
N ASN A 48 3.75 -6.22 5.72
CA ASN A 48 3.03 -7.31 6.37
C ASN A 48 1.56 -7.38 5.94
N ILE A 49 1.32 -7.32 4.62
CA ILE A 49 -0.02 -7.37 4.01
C ILE A 49 -0.14 -8.63 3.17
N VAL A 50 -0.78 -9.67 3.72
CA VAL A 50 -0.94 -10.98 3.06
C VAL A 50 -1.77 -10.90 1.77
N ARG A 51 -2.76 -9.99 1.70
CA ARG A 51 -3.62 -9.79 0.51
C ARG A 51 -3.57 -8.34 0.01
N PRO A 52 -2.48 -7.89 -0.63
CA PRO A 52 -2.34 -6.51 -1.07
C PRO A 52 -3.48 -6.05 -1.99
N GLY A 53 -3.87 -6.90 -2.95
CA GLY A 53 -4.97 -6.59 -3.87
C GLY A 53 -6.31 -6.27 -3.18
N ALA A 54 -6.61 -6.92 -2.05
CA ALA A 54 -7.81 -6.61 -1.27
C ALA A 54 -7.71 -5.21 -0.64
N ARG A 55 -6.54 -4.86 -0.07
CA ARG A 55 -6.32 -3.53 0.51
C ARG A 55 -6.34 -2.42 -0.55
N ILE A 56 -5.81 -2.69 -1.74
CA ILE A 56 -5.87 -1.76 -2.88
C ILE A 56 -7.33 -1.54 -3.31
N ASN A 57 -8.14 -2.59 -3.41
CA ASN A 57 -9.56 -2.45 -3.75
C ASN A 57 -10.32 -1.63 -2.71
N GLU A 58 -10.06 -1.84 -1.42
CA GLU A 58 -10.65 -1.03 -0.36
C GLU A 58 -10.23 0.45 -0.45
N LEU A 59 -8.95 0.73 -0.70
CA LEU A 59 -8.47 2.11 -0.90
C LEU A 59 -9.11 2.77 -2.14
N ARG A 60 -9.31 2.01 -3.22
CA ARG A 60 -10.06 2.50 -4.39
C ARG A 60 -11.50 2.83 -4.05
N SER A 61 -12.18 1.96 -3.28
CA SER A 61 -13.54 2.22 -2.79
C SER A 61 -13.62 3.45 -1.88
N LEU A 62 -12.54 3.79 -1.18
CA LEU A 62 -12.41 5.03 -0.41
C LEU A 62 -12.10 6.28 -1.27
N GLY A 63 -11.95 6.13 -2.59
CA GLY A 63 -11.75 7.23 -3.53
C GLY A 63 -10.29 7.48 -3.94
N HIS A 64 -9.33 6.66 -3.48
CA HIS A 64 -7.94 6.80 -3.91
C HIS A 64 -7.77 6.32 -5.35
N LYS A 65 -7.27 7.21 -6.23
CA LYS A 65 -6.99 6.89 -7.63
C LYS A 65 -5.69 6.08 -7.77
N ILE A 66 -5.78 4.78 -7.51
CA ILE A 66 -4.66 3.84 -7.61
C ILE A 66 -4.75 3.05 -8.91
N LEU A 67 -3.71 3.14 -9.73
CA LEU A 67 -3.56 2.39 -10.98
C LEU A 67 -2.76 1.11 -10.76
N THR A 68 -2.86 0.19 -11.71
CA THR A 68 -2.12 -1.08 -11.68
C THR A 68 -1.44 -1.30 -13.03
N HIS A 69 -0.14 -1.53 -12.99
CA HIS A 69 0.64 -2.03 -14.12
C HIS A 69 1.01 -3.51 -13.87
N ARG A 70 1.17 -4.28 -14.96
CA ARG A 70 1.50 -5.70 -14.91
C ARG A 70 2.93 -5.91 -15.34
N LEU A 71 3.72 -6.56 -14.51
CA LEU A 71 5.14 -6.77 -14.74
C LEU A 71 5.58 -8.18 -14.37
N THR A 72 6.77 -8.55 -14.82
CA THR A 72 7.43 -9.81 -14.47
C THR A 72 8.32 -9.56 -13.27
N LEU A 73 8.16 -10.34 -12.19
CA LEU A 73 9.03 -10.27 -11.02
C LEU A 73 9.59 -11.64 -10.68
N THR A 74 10.76 -11.64 -10.08
CA THR A 74 11.32 -12.82 -9.43
C THR A 74 11.11 -12.69 -7.93
N ASP A 75 10.61 -13.76 -7.30
CA ASP A 75 10.44 -13.80 -5.84
C ASP A 75 11.77 -14.06 -5.12
N ASP A 76 11.76 -13.99 -3.79
CA ASP A 76 12.94 -14.20 -2.94
C ASP A 76 13.51 -15.63 -3.02
N GLN A 77 12.78 -16.57 -3.62
CA GLN A 77 13.22 -17.95 -3.86
C GLN A 77 13.73 -18.15 -5.30
N GLY A 78 13.90 -17.07 -6.07
CA GLY A 78 14.40 -17.12 -7.43
C GLY A 78 13.38 -17.58 -8.48
N ARG A 79 12.08 -17.65 -8.13
CA ARG A 79 11.03 -18.05 -9.09
C ARG A 79 10.46 -16.84 -9.80
N THR A 80 10.38 -16.91 -11.12
CA THR A 80 9.85 -15.82 -11.95
C THR A 80 8.34 -15.95 -12.14
N HIS A 81 7.63 -14.86 -11.87
CA HIS A 81 6.18 -14.74 -11.94
C HIS A 81 5.80 -13.67 -12.95
N GLN A 82 4.97 -14.05 -13.93
CA GLN A 82 4.45 -13.16 -14.96
C GLN A 82 3.17 -12.48 -14.48
N GLY A 83 2.96 -11.21 -14.85
CA GLY A 83 1.71 -10.50 -14.56
C GLY A 83 1.54 -10.08 -13.10
N MET A 84 2.63 -9.95 -12.35
CA MET A 84 2.62 -9.39 -11.00
C MET A 84 2.18 -7.91 -11.04
N ALA A 85 1.44 -7.50 -10.02
CA ALA A 85 0.88 -6.16 -9.97
C ALA A 85 1.88 -5.16 -9.38
N LEU A 86 2.06 -4.04 -10.06
CA LEU A 86 2.67 -2.82 -9.56
C LEU A 86 1.58 -1.78 -9.34
N TYR A 87 1.42 -1.35 -8.10
CA TYR A 87 0.42 -0.36 -7.70
C TYR A 87 1.06 1.01 -7.54
N TYR A 88 0.37 2.05 -7.99
CA TYR A 88 0.83 3.44 -7.86
C TYR A 88 -0.34 4.41 -7.86
N LEU A 89 -0.18 5.56 -7.22
CA LEU A 89 -1.16 6.64 -7.31
C LEU A 89 -1.08 7.28 -8.70
N SER A 90 -2.22 7.68 -9.27
CA SER A 90 -2.25 8.35 -10.57
C SER A 90 -1.41 9.65 -10.60
N THR A 91 -1.20 10.26 -9.43
CA THR A 91 -0.37 11.46 -9.25
C THR A 91 1.13 11.14 -9.06
N ASN A 92 1.50 9.87 -8.90
CA ASN A 92 2.87 9.42 -8.71
C ASN A 92 3.15 8.16 -9.58
N PRO A 93 3.13 8.29 -10.92
CA PRO A 93 3.39 7.17 -11.82
C PRO A 93 4.87 6.74 -11.77
N PRO A 94 5.17 5.45 -12.01
CA PRO A 94 6.53 4.98 -12.19
C PRO A 94 7.20 5.68 -13.37
N ALA A 95 8.53 5.89 -13.29
CA ALA A 95 9.30 6.63 -14.28
C ALA A 95 9.15 6.09 -15.71
N GLU A 96 9.02 4.76 -15.85
CA GLU A 96 8.89 4.05 -17.13
C GLU A 96 7.45 4.01 -17.66
N VAL A 97 6.46 4.48 -16.89
CA VAL A 97 5.03 4.47 -17.24
C VAL A 97 4.49 5.90 -17.25
N LYS A 98 5.29 6.85 -17.76
CA LYS A 98 4.78 8.18 -18.12
C LYS A 98 3.93 8.03 -19.38
N ALA A 99 2.67 8.44 -19.25
CA ALA A 99 1.67 8.43 -20.32
C ALA A 99 2.10 9.20 -21.55
#